data_AF-A0A6M5Y4M9-F1
#
_entry.id   AF-A0A6M5Y4M9-F1
#
_cell.length_a   1.000
_cell.length_b   1.000
_cell.length_c   1.000
_cell.angle_alpha   90.00
_cell.angle_beta   90.00
_cell.angle_gamma   90.00
#
_symmetry.space_group_name_H-M   'P 1'
#
loop_
_entity.id
_entity.type
_entity.pdbx_description
1 polymer ?
#
loop_
_entity_poly.entity_id
_entity_poly.type
_entity_poly.pdbx_seq_one_letter_code
_entity_poly.pdbx_strand_id
1 'polypeptide(L)'
;MKRLSGWASRHTHLAIGLLVIGELANAANGLLLGANLLDTVSPTGLHIALIGLLTGAVSIRIWAAGRPSFPSYRSGRLLLALAFLSNFLLFILLGGIWGQSIQTPDSSGSAFGSRRITVVSDTLALPVVQASDSLYAVSRPVVAPAERVVKNRVGQRIGYVLLFVLGILLTYGAAALACNIACSGYGFLAAVTFMLGLGFLAGGIYFLSRSLDRELTPLQSMAKPDRKRITRRFWQSWLILIGLFCLLMLISNFSA
;
A
#
# COMPACT_ATOMS: atom_id res chain seq x y z
N MET A 1 -22.36 -12.64 -19.29
CA MET A 1 -22.64 -12.02 -17.97
C MET A 1 -23.19 -12.98 -16.90
N LYS A 2 -23.97 -14.03 -17.23
CA LYS A 2 -24.58 -14.94 -16.23
C LYS A 2 -23.61 -15.67 -15.28
N ARG A 3 -22.36 -15.91 -15.71
CA ARG A 3 -21.36 -16.62 -14.88
C ARG A 3 -20.82 -15.78 -13.72
N LEU A 4 -20.68 -14.47 -13.93
CA LEU A 4 -20.13 -13.54 -12.93
C LEU A 4 -21.16 -13.20 -11.86
N SER A 5 -22.42 -12.95 -12.28
CA SER A 5 -23.52 -12.75 -11.33
C SER A 5 -23.80 -14.01 -10.50
N GLY A 6 -23.72 -15.20 -11.12
CA GLY A 6 -23.88 -16.47 -10.42
C GLY A 6 -22.72 -16.81 -9.47
N TRP A 7 -21.51 -16.35 -9.76
CA TRP A 7 -20.39 -16.49 -8.83
C TRP A 7 -20.53 -15.53 -7.63
N ALA A 8 -20.91 -14.27 -7.90
CA ALA A 8 -21.08 -13.25 -6.88
C ALA A 8 -22.20 -13.59 -5.88
N SER A 9 -23.30 -14.21 -6.34
CA SER A 9 -24.37 -14.65 -5.45
C SER A 9 -23.99 -15.83 -4.55
N ARG A 10 -23.06 -16.69 -5.02
CA ARG A 10 -22.54 -17.82 -4.22
C ARG A 10 -21.43 -17.41 -3.26
N HIS A 11 -20.71 -16.32 -3.54
CA HIS A 11 -19.57 -15.84 -2.76
C HIS A 11 -19.72 -14.37 -2.38
N THR A 12 -20.80 -14.02 -1.69
CA THR A 12 -21.16 -12.64 -1.37
C THR A 12 -20.04 -11.88 -0.64
N HIS A 13 -19.36 -12.52 0.32
CA HIS A 13 -18.24 -11.90 1.04
C HIS A 13 -17.03 -11.60 0.13
N LEU A 14 -16.71 -12.49 -0.81
CA LEU A 14 -15.61 -12.25 -1.77
C LEU A 14 -15.99 -11.17 -2.78
N ALA A 15 -17.26 -11.13 -3.20
CA ALA A 15 -17.77 -10.10 -4.09
C ALA A 15 -17.73 -8.71 -3.43
N ILE A 16 -18.16 -8.61 -2.16
CA ILE A 16 -18.04 -7.39 -1.36
C ILE A 16 -16.56 -7.00 -1.22
N GLY A 17 -15.67 -7.95 -0.89
CA GLY A 17 -14.24 -7.69 -0.78
C GLY A 17 -13.61 -7.16 -2.07
N LEU A 18 -13.94 -7.75 -3.22
CA LEU A 18 -13.49 -7.29 -4.53
C LEU A 18 -14.00 -5.87 -4.85
N LEU A 19 -15.24 -5.57 -4.47
CA LEU A 19 -15.82 -4.24 -4.66
C LEU A 19 -15.06 -3.22 -3.81
N VAL A 20 -14.80 -3.53 -2.54
CA VAL A 20 -14.02 -2.66 -1.64
C VAL A 20 -12.60 -2.44 -2.18
N ILE A 21 -11.92 -3.50 -2.64
CA ILE A 21 -10.57 -3.36 -3.24
C ILE A 21 -10.62 -2.51 -4.51
N GLY A 22 -11.65 -2.70 -5.35
CA GLY A 22 -11.86 -1.89 -6.55
C GLY A 22 -12.07 -0.41 -6.23
N GLU A 23 -12.88 -0.09 -5.23
CA GLU A 23 -13.09 1.28 -4.76
C GLU A 23 -11.83 1.88 -4.15
N LEU A 24 -11.04 1.10 -3.40
CA LEU A 24 -9.74 1.56 -2.86
C LEU A 24 -8.74 1.86 -3.98
N ALA A 25 -8.67 1.00 -5.00
CA ALA A 25 -7.82 1.24 -6.17
C ALA A 25 -8.29 2.48 -6.96
N ASN A 26 -9.61 2.64 -7.12
CA ASN A 26 -10.20 3.80 -7.77
C ASN A 26 -9.88 5.10 -7.00
N ALA A 27 -10.01 5.07 -5.66
CA ALA A 27 -9.65 6.18 -4.79
C ALA A 27 -8.17 6.53 -4.87
N ALA A 28 -7.28 5.53 -4.82
CA ALA A 28 -5.84 5.73 -4.96
C ALA A 28 -5.48 6.34 -6.32
N ASN A 29 -6.05 5.83 -7.42
CA ASN A 29 -5.84 6.38 -8.76
C ASN A 29 -6.37 7.81 -8.89
N GLY A 30 -7.56 8.09 -8.33
CA GLY A 30 -8.14 9.43 -8.30
C GLY A 30 -7.23 10.41 -7.55
N LEU A 31 -6.81 10.04 -6.33
CA LEU A 31 -5.91 10.86 -5.51
C LEU A 31 -4.58 11.15 -6.22
N LEU A 32 -3.93 10.13 -6.78
CA LEU A 32 -2.68 10.28 -7.51
C LEU A 32 -2.85 11.16 -8.75
N LEU A 33 -3.92 10.94 -9.52
CA LEU A 33 -4.20 11.75 -10.71
C LEU A 33 -4.46 13.21 -10.32
N GLY A 34 -5.24 13.44 -9.26
CA GLY A 34 -5.53 14.75 -8.71
C GLY A 34 -4.31 15.51 -8.27
N ALA A 35 -3.45 14.87 -7.48
CA ALA A 35 -2.23 15.48 -6.96
C ALA A 35 -1.28 15.94 -8.08
N ASN A 36 -1.24 15.23 -9.21
CA ASN A 36 -0.38 15.58 -10.34
C ASN A 36 -1.04 16.54 -11.35
N LEU A 37 -2.34 16.37 -11.61
CA LEU A 37 -3.04 17.12 -12.66
C LEU A 37 -3.49 18.52 -12.21
N LEU A 38 -3.82 18.67 -10.93
CA LEU A 38 -4.43 19.88 -10.38
C LEU A 38 -3.44 20.79 -9.65
N ASP A 39 -2.14 20.52 -9.73
CA ASP A 39 -1.11 21.26 -9.02
C ASP A 39 -1.12 22.76 -9.38
N THR A 40 -1.42 23.07 -10.64
CA THR A 40 -1.44 24.44 -11.18
C THR A 40 -2.75 25.20 -10.95
N VAL A 41 -3.80 24.56 -10.42
CA VAL A 41 -5.11 25.16 -10.22
C VAL A 41 -5.14 25.94 -8.91
N SER A 42 -5.75 27.12 -8.84
CA SER A 42 -5.80 27.86 -7.57
C SER A 42 -6.55 27.07 -6.48
N PRO A 43 -6.13 27.16 -5.19
CA PRO A 43 -6.81 26.48 -4.09
C PRO A 43 -8.30 26.84 -4.01
N THR A 44 -8.63 28.10 -4.26
CA THR A 44 -10.01 28.59 -4.32
C THR A 44 -10.81 27.92 -5.42
N GLY A 45 -10.21 27.71 -6.60
CA GLY A 45 -10.82 26.98 -7.71
C GLY A 45 -11.14 25.53 -7.34
N LEU A 46 -10.24 24.85 -6.62
CA LEU A 46 -10.46 23.49 -6.14
C LEU A 46 -11.60 23.39 -5.12
N HIS A 47 -11.70 24.37 -4.21
CA HIS A 47 -12.77 24.39 -3.21
C HIS A 47 -14.14 24.65 -3.86
N ILE A 48 -14.21 25.58 -4.82
CA ILE A 48 -15.43 25.83 -5.60
C ILE A 48 -15.83 24.57 -6.38
N ALA A 49 -14.88 23.90 -7.03
CA ALA A 49 -15.12 22.66 -7.75
C ALA A 49 -15.61 21.54 -6.83
N LEU A 50 -15.05 21.42 -5.62
CA LEU A 50 -15.48 20.45 -4.61
C LEU A 50 -16.92 20.70 -4.16
N ILE A 51 -17.27 21.94 -3.84
CA ILE A 51 -18.64 22.32 -3.44
C ILE A 51 -19.61 22.06 -4.59
N GLY A 52 -19.25 22.44 -5.82
CA GLY A 52 -20.06 22.19 -7.01
C GLY A 52 -20.31 20.70 -7.24
N LEU A 53 -19.27 19.87 -7.13
CA LEU A 53 -19.36 18.42 -7.32
C LEU A 53 -20.21 17.76 -6.22
N LEU A 54 -20.02 18.15 -4.95
CA LEU A 54 -20.83 17.65 -3.84
C LEU A 54 -22.30 18.01 -4.02
N THR A 55 -22.58 19.26 -4.37
CA THR A 55 -23.95 19.73 -4.62
C THR A 55 -24.58 18.94 -5.77
N GLY A 56 -23.87 18.79 -6.89
CA GLY A 56 -24.34 18.00 -8.03
C GLY A 56 -24.59 16.53 -7.68
N ALA A 57 -23.68 15.89 -6.93
CA ALA A 57 -23.83 14.52 -6.50
C ALA A 57 -25.04 14.32 -5.58
N VAL A 58 -25.27 15.26 -4.65
CA VAL A 58 -26.43 15.25 -3.76
C VAL A 58 -27.73 15.48 -4.54
N SER A 59 -27.76 16.46 -5.45
CA SER A 59 -28.94 16.72 -6.31
C SER A 59 -29.31 15.51 -7.16
N ILE A 60 -28.33 14.81 -7.74
CA ILE A 60 -28.57 13.57 -8.50
C ILE A 60 -29.16 12.49 -7.58
N ARG A 61 -28.67 12.34 -6.35
CA ARG A 61 -29.21 11.37 -5.38
C ARG A 61 -30.64 11.69 -4.95
N ILE A 62 -30.94 12.96 -4.67
CA ILE A 62 -32.30 13.40 -4.32
C ILE A 62 -33.26 13.13 -5.49
N TRP A 63 -32.83 13.48 -6.71
CA TRP A 63 -33.62 13.22 -7.91
C TRP A 63 -33.85 11.73 -8.17
N ALA A 64 -32.81 10.90 -7.95
CA ALA A 64 -32.91 9.46 -8.08
C ALA A 64 -33.82 8.82 -7.03
N ALA A 65 -33.78 9.31 -5.79
CA ALA A 65 -34.62 8.82 -4.70
C ALA A 65 -36.12 9.09 -4.94
N GLY A 66 -36.45 10.18 -5.66
CA GLY A 66 -37.82 10.50 -6.06
C GLY A 66 -38.39 9.61 -7.17
N ARG A 67 -37.60 8.68 -7.74
CA ARG A 67 -38.04 7.77 -8.82
C ARG A 67 -38.00 6.32 -8.35
N PRO A 68 -39.14 5.74 -7.89
CA PRO A 68 -39.18 4.40 -7.30
C PRO A 68 -38.88 3.27 -8.30
N SER A 69 -38.96 3.54 -9.60
CA SER A 69 -38.50 2.62 -10.64
C SER A 69 -37.96 3.39 -11.84
N PHE A 70 -36.76 3.03 -12.30
CA PHE A 70 -36.25 3.56 -13.55
C PHE A 70 -36.94 2.86 -14.71
N PRO A 71 -37.59 3.60 -15.63
CA PRO A 71 -38.38 3.00 -16.71
C PRO A 71 -37.52 2.25 -17.73
N SER A 72 -36.20 2.47 -17.72
CA SER A 72 -35.27 1.75 -18.60
C SER A 72 -34.05 1.26 -17.83
N TYR A 73 -33.59 0.05 -18.18
CA TYR A 73 -32.32 -0.51 -17.75
C TYR A 73 -31.14 0.42 -18.03
N ARG A 74 -31.19 1.13 -19.17
CA ARG A 74 -30.17 2.08 -19.60
C ARG A 74 -30.05 3.26 -18.65
N SER A 75 -31.18 3.79 -18.17
CA SER A 75 -31.21 4.90 -17.21
C SER A 75 -30.59 4.52 -15.87
N GLY A 76 -30.87 3.30 -15.37
CA GLY A 76 -30.24 2.79 -14.14
C GLY A 76 -28.72 2.64 -14.27
N ARG A 77 -28.24 2.10 -15.40
CA ARG A 77 -26.79 2.00 -15.67
C ARG A 77 -26.11 3.36 -15.78
N LEU A 78 -26.75 4.32 -16.44
CA LEU A 78 -26.22 5.68 -16.58
C LEU A 78 -26.13 6.38 -15.23
N LEU A 79 -27.12 6.19 -14.35
CA LEU A 79 -27.09 6.73 -12.99
C LEU A 79 -25.95 6.14 -12.15
N LEU A 80 -25.73 4.82 -12.26
CA LEU A 80 -24.59 4.12 -11.63
C LEU A 80 -23.25 4.64 -12.16
N ALA A 81 -23.14 4.84 -13.48
CA ALA A 81 -21.95 5.41 -14.09
C ALA A 81 -21.69 6.85 -13.62
N LEU A 82 -22.74 7.67 -13.50
CA LEU A 82 -22.63 9.03 -12.96
C LEU A 82 -22.22 9.04 -11.48
N ALA A 83 -22.75 8.12 -10.67
CA ALA A 83 -22.37 8.01 -9.27
C ALA A 83 -20.91 7.54 -9.10
N PHE A 84 -20.45 6.62 -9.95
CA PHE A 84 -19.06 6.20 -9.98
C PHE A 84 -18.14 7.34 -10.42
N LEU A 85 -18.52 8.06 -11.49
CA LEU A 85 -17.77 9.19 -12.01
C LEU A 85 -17.67 10.34 -11.00
N SER A 86 -18.75 10.65 -10.30
CA SER A 86 -18.73 11.69 -9.27
C SER A 86 -17.84 11.31 -8.10
N ASN A 87 -17.87 10.04 -7.65
CA ASN A 87 -16.97 9.55 -6.61
C ASN A 87 -15.49 9.64 -7.05
N PHE A 88 -15.20 9.24 -8.28
CA PHE A 88 -13.86 9.32 -8.85
C PHE A 88 -13.35 10.76 -8.96
N LEU A 89 -14.17 11.68 -9.48
CA LEU A 89 -13.85 13.12 -9.53
C LEU A 89 -13.62 13.71 -8.14
N LEU A 90 -14.33 13.22 -7.12
CA LEU A 90 -14.16 13.67 -5.75
C LEU A 90 -12.79 13.26 -5.19
N PHE A 91 -12.34 12.03 -5.47
CA PHE A 91 -10.98 11.61 -5.16
C PHE A 91 -9.91 12.39 -5.92
N ILE A 92 -10.16 12.77 -7.18
CA ILE A 92 -9.27 13.65 -7.95
C ILE A 92 -9.15 15.02 -7.26
N LEU A 93 -10.27 15.66 -6.92
CA LEU A 93 -10.24 16.96 -6.25
C LEU A 93 -9.54 16.90 -4.89
N LEU A 94 -9.83 15.84 -4.11
CA LEU A 94 -9.19 15.62 -2.82
C LEU A 94 -7.68 15.40 -2.97
N GLY A 95 -7.25 14.71 -4.03
CA GLY A 95 -5.85 14.52 -4.38
C GLY A 95 -5.14 15.84 -4.70
N GLY A 96 -5.79 16.71 -5.47
CA GLY A 96 -5.27 18.05 -5.77
C GLY A 96 -5.12 18.92 -4.52
N ILE A 97 -6.13 18.95 -3.66
CA ILE A 97 -6.10 19.69 -2.38
C ILE A 97 -4.98 19.14 -1.48
N TRP A 98 -4.83 17.81 -1.39
CA TRP A 98 -3.79 17.19 -0.58
C TRP A 98 -2.39 17.49 -1.15
N GLY A 99 -2.21 17.40 -2.47
CA GLY A 99 -0.96 17.77 -3.16
C GLY A 99 -0.51 19.19 -2.82
N GLN A 100 -1.42 20.16 -2.92
CA GLN A 100 -1.12 21.56 -2.60
C GLN A 100 -0.78 21.77 -1.11
N SER A 101 -1.50 21.11 -0.19
CA SER A 101 -1.22 21.24 1.25
C SER A 101 0.17 20.75 1.67
N ILE A 102 0.77 19.84 0.89
CA ILE A 102 2.14 19.35 1.12
C ILE A 102 3.17 20.35 0.58
N GLN A 103 2.90 20.99 -0.55
CA GLN A 103 3.82 21.93 -1.20
C GLN A 103 3.82 23.33 -0.59
N THR A 104 2.64 23.84 -0.21
CA THR A 104 2.47 25.14 0.44
C THR A 104 1.81 24.96 1.80
N PRO A 105 2.58 24.71 2.88
CA PRO A 105 2.03 24.67 4.22
C PRO A 105 1.57 26.09 4.60
N ASP A 106 0.30 26.40 4.33
CA ASP A 106 -0.32 27.64 4.77
C ASP A 106 -0.29 27.69 6.30
N SER A 107 0.42 28.67 6.86
CA SER A 107 0.54 28.92 8.29
C SER A 107 -0.78 29.29 9.00
N SER A 108 -1.88 29.35 8.26
CA SER A 108 -3.23 29.69 8.72
C SER A 108 -4.17 28.50 8.87
N GLY A 109 -3.72 27.27 8.59
CA GLY A 109 -4.59 26.10 8.40
C GLY A 109 -4.74 25.10 9.56
N SER A 110 -4.43 25.43 10.81
CA SER A 110 -4.77 24.51 11.91
C SER A 110 -5.32 25.22 13.16
N ALA A 111 -6.65 25.26 13.26
CA ALA A 111 -7.35 25.58 14.52
C ALA A 111 -7.11 24.53 15.62
N PHE A 112 -6.45 23.40 15.30
CA PHE A 112 -6.14 22.30 16.23
C PHE A 112 -4.64 21.98 16.36
N GLY A 113 -3.75 22.76 15.74
CA GLY A 113 -2.32 22.44 15.65
C GLY A 113 -1.39 23.39 16.41
N SER A 114 -1.87 24.15 17.40
CA SER A 114 -1.02 25.02 18.22
C SER A 114 -0.17 24.24 19.24
N ARG A 115 0.64 23.30 18.76
CA ARG A 115 1.82 22.85 19.51
C ARG A 115 3.02 22.99 18.61
N ARG A 116 3.55 24.21 18.59
CA ARG A 116 4.91 24.50 18.15
C ARG A 116 5.84 23.67 19.05
N ILE A 117 6.23 22.48 18.58
CA ILE A 117 7.31 21.73 19.21
C ILE A 117 8.59 22.45 18.78
N THR A 118 9.01 23.40 19.61
CA THR A 118 10.39 23.88 19.57
C THR A 118 11.26 22.74 20.06
N VAL A 119 11.89 22.03 19.13
CA VAL A 119 12.96 21.08 19.46
C VAL A 119 14.12 21.94 19.95
N VAL A 120 14.21 22.12 21.27
CA VAL A 120 15.43 22.61 21.91
C VAL A 120 16.41 21.44 21.85
N SER A 121 17.43 21.56 21.01
CA SER A 121 18.54 20.63 21.01
C SER A 121 19.39 20.87 22.25
N ASP A 122 19.01 20.23 23.36
CA ASP A 122 19.87 20.08 24.53
C ASP A 122 21.06 19.20 24.12
N THR A 123 22.12 19.89 23.73
CA THR A 123 23.45 19.34 23.59
C THR A 123 24.11 19.38 24.97
N LEU A 124 24.79 18.28 25.32
CA LEU A 124 25.74 18.08 26.43
C LEU A 124 25.14 17.61 27.77
N ALA A 125 25.12 16.29 27.98
CA ALA A 125 26.00 15.63 28.96
C ALA A 125 25.76 14.10 28.97
N LEU A 126 26.77 13.34 28.54
CA LEU A 126 26.93 11.95 28.98
C LEU A 126 27.22 11.95 30.49
N PRO A 127 26.68 10.97 31.23
CA PRO A 127 27.54 10.25 32.15
C PRO A 127 27.48 8.73 31.90
N VAL A 128 28.67 8.19 31.74
CA VAL A 128 29.02 6.77 31.86
C VAL A 128 28.80 6.34 33.31
N VAL A 129 27.88 5.41 33.57
CA VAL A 129 27.90 4.45 34.71
C VAL A 129 27.13 3.21 34.25
N GLN A 130 27.77 2.10 33.85
CA GLN A 130 28.28 0.99 34.67
C GLN A 130 27.19 0.10 35.29
N ALA A 131 27.46 -1.20 35.23
CA ALA A 131 26.54 -2.33 35.32
C ALA A 131 26.10 -2.72 36.75
N SER A 132 24.88 -3.28 36.84
CA SER A 132 24.30 -4.19 37.86
C SER A 132 22.77 -3.94 37.84
N ASP A 133 21.82 -4.86 37.79
CA ASP A 133 21.78 -6.23 38.30
C ASP A 133 20.62 -7.01 37.65
N SER A 134 20.83 -8.32 37.66
CA SER A 134 19.88 -9.39 37.39
C SER A 134 18.59 -9.34 38.22
N LEU A 135 17.48 -9.82 37.64
CA LEU A 135 16.64 -10.93 38.14
C LEU A 135 15.23 -10.83 37.55
N TYR A 136 14.92 -11.66 36.54
CA TYR A 136 13.64 -12.37 36.35
C TYR A 136 13.73 -13.18 35.04
N ALA A 137 14.65 -14.15 35.02
CA ALA A 137 14.66 -15.21 34.04
C ALA A 137 13.64 -16.27 34.46
N VAL A 138 12.41 -16.16 33.95
CA VAL A 138 11.40 -17.21 34.08
C VAL A 138 11.85 -18.38 33.21
N SER A 139 12.48 -19.35 33.85
CA SER A 139 12.81 -20.68 33.36
C SER A 139 11.54 -21.41 32.90
N ARG A 140 11.29 -21.41 31.59
CA ARG A 140 10.37 -22.37 30.97
C ARG A 140 11.14 -23.65 30.68
N PRO A 141 10.61 -24.84 31.05
CA PRO A 141 11.26 -26.10 30.71
C PRO A 141 11.33 -26.23 29.19
N VAL A 142 12.57 -26.36 28.70
CA VAL A 142 12.89 -26.73 27.32
C VAL A 142 12.43 -28.18 27.15
N VAL A 143 11.22 -28.36 26.65
CA VAL A 143 10.82 -29.62 26.03
C VAL A 143 11.66 -29.74 24.77
N ALA A 144 12.66 -30.62 24.81
CA ALA A 144 13.46 -30.99 23.64
C ALA A 144 12.50 -31.38 22.51
N PRO A 145 12.50 -30.70 21.34
CA PRO A 145 11.71 -31.17 20.23
C PRO A 145 12.33 -32.49 19.76
N ALA A 146 11.51 -33.53 19.80
CA ALA A 146 11.81 -34.85 19.28
C ALA A 146 12.56 -34.74 17.94
N GLU A 147 13.66 -35.48 17.86
CA GLU A 147 14.55 -35.59 16.72
C GLU A 147 13.77 -36.07 15.49
N ARG A 148 13.17 -35.12 14.76
CA ARG A 148 12.45 -35.41 13.52
C ARG A 148 13.50 -35.66 12.46
N VAL A 149 13.67 -36.94 12.13
CA VAL A 149 14.40 -37.48 10.98
C VAL A 149 14.51 -36.44 9.86
N VAL A 150 15.69 -35.82 9.76
CA VAL A 150 16.03 -34.82 8.76
C VAL A 150 16.14 -35.55 7.43
N LYS A 151 14.99 -35.83 6.81
CA LYS A 151 14.95 -36.32 5.43
C LYS A 151 15.61 -35.24 4.57
N ASN A 152 16.72 -35.56 3.92
CA ASN A 152 17.62 -34.63 3.25
C ASN A 152 16.86 -33.71 2.26
N ARG A 153 16.45 -32.51 2.69
CA ARG A 153 15.62 -31.57 1.90
C ARG A 153 16.45 -30.56 1.09
N VAL A 154 17.67 -30.95 0.74
CA VAL A 154 18.62 -30.10 0.00
C VAL A 154 18.01 -29.60 -1.32
N GLY A 155 17.27 -30.45 -2.05
CA GLY A 155 16.59 -30.05 -3.29
C GLY A 155 15.54 -28.94 -3.10
N GLN A 156 14.80 -28.94 -1.99
CA GLN A 156 13.83 -27.86 -1.70
C GLN A 156 14.53 -26.54 -1.37
N ARG A 157 15.65 -26.60 -0.64
CA ARG A 157 16.45 -25.39 -0.34
C ARG A 157 17.05 -24.79 -1.61
N ILE A 158 17.60 -25.63 -2.50
CA ILE A 158 18.12 -25.20 -3.79
C ILE A 158 17.00 -24.54 -4.62
N GLY A 159 15.80 -25.11 -4.63
CA GLY A 159 14.64 -24.51 -5.29
C GLY A 159 14.34 -23.09 -4.79
N TYR A 160 14.31 -22.88 -3.47
CA TYR A 160 14.08 -21.54 -2.90
C TYR A 160 15.19 -20.53 -3.25
N VAL A 161 16.45 -20.98 -3.27
CA VAL A 161 17.57 -20.13 -3.72
C VAL A 161 17.43 -19.78 -5.20
N LEU A 162 17.01 -20.72 -6.05
CA LEU A 162 16.76 -20.45 -7.47
C LEU A 162 15.64 -19.42 -7.67
N LEU A 163 14.55 -19.52 -6.89
CA LEU A 163 13.47 -18.54 -6.91
C LEU A 163 13.94 -17.15 -6.46
N PHE A 164 14.87 -17.07 -5.50
CA PHE A 164 15.48 -15.80 -5.10
C PHE A 164 16.30 -15.18 -6.24
N VAL A 165 17.15 -15.96 -6.91
CA VAL A 165 17.93 -15.51 -8.06
C VAL A 165 17.02 -15.04 -9.20
N LEU A 166 15.93 -15.78 -9.46
CA LEU A 166 14.93 -15.38 -10.44
C LEU A 166 14.26 -14.04 -10.07
N GLY A 167 13.97 -13.84 -8.78
CA GLY A 167 13.45 -12.57 -8.27
C GLY A 167 14.39 -11.39 -8.55
N ILE A 168 15.70 -11.57 -8.33
CA ILE A 168 16.71 -10.54 -8.64
C ILE A 168 16.73 -10.20 -10.13
N LEU A 169 16.73 -11.22 -11.00
CA LEU A 169 16.70 -11.04 -12.46
C LEU A 169 15.46 -10.26 -12.91
N LEU A 170 14.29 -10.61 -12.38
CA LEU A 170 13.03 -9.93 -12.66
C LEU A 170 13.04 -8.48 -12.17
N THR A 171 13.58 -8.21 -10.98
CA THR A 171 13.71 -6.86 -10.44
C THR A 171 14.66 -6.00 -11.27
N TYR A 172 15.80 -6.55 -11.69
CA TYR A 172 16.74 -5.86 -12.57
C TYR A 172 16.09 -5.49 -13.90
N GLY A 173 15.39 -6.44 -14.53
CA GLY A 173 14.63 -6.19 -15.76
C GLY A 173 13.55 -5.12 -15.57
N ALA A 174 12.81 -5.18 -14.45
CA ALA A 174 11.78 -4.18 -14.13
C ALA A 174 12.37 -2.79 -13.88
N ALA A 175 13.54 -2.68 -13.24
CA ALA A 175 14.21 -1.40 -13.03
C ALA A 175 14.73 -0.78 -14.34
N ALA A 176 15.33 -1.59 -15.22
CA ALA A 176 15.74 -1.15 -16.55
C ALA A 176 14.55 -0.69 -17.40
N LEU A 177 13.43 -1.41 -17.32
CA LEU A 177 12.18 -1.04 -17.99
C LEU A 177 11.62 0.26 -17.43
N ALA A 178 11.56 0.40 -16.10
CA ALA A 178 11.08 1.61 -15.43
C ALA A 178 11.92 2.83 -15.82
N CYS A 179 13.24 2.67 -15.95
CA CYS A 179 14.13 3.74 -16.41
C CYS A 179 13.83 4.18 -17.84
N ASN A 180 13.67 3.23 -18.78
CA ASN A 180 13.29 3.54 -20.17
C ASN A 180 11.91 4.22 -20.26
N ILE A 181 10.96 3.80 -19.42
CA ILE A 181 9.62 4.39 -19.35
C ILE A 181 9.67 5.79 -18.74
N ALA A 182 10.52 6.02 -17.74
CA ALA A 182 10.74 7.33 -17.15
C ALA A 182 11.35 8.30 -18.19
N CYS A 183 12.35 7.84 -18.95
CA CYS A 183 12.97 8.63 -20.02
C CYS A 183 12.02 8.95 -21.19
N SER A 184 10.95 8.19 -21.39
CA SER A 184 9.92 8.47 -22.41
C SER A 184 8.78 9.36 -21.90
N GLY A 185 8.90 9.92 -20.70
CA GLY A 185 7.93 10.88 -20.15
C GLY A 185 6.71 10.24 -19.48
N TYR A 186 6.64 8.91 -19.38
CA TYR A 186 5.54 8.20 -18.73
C TYR A 186 5.86 7.90 -17.26
N GLY A 187 6.02 8.95 -16.44
CA GLY A 187 6.43 8.84 -15.03
C GLY A 187 5.56 7.91 -14.18
N PHE A 188 4.23 7.93 -14.37
CA PHE A 188 3.32 7.04 -13.63
C PHE A 188 3.53 5.56 -13.97
N LEU A 189 3.71 5.23 -15.25
CA LEU A 189 3.94 3.85 -15.68
C LEU A 189 5.32 3.36 -15.22
N ALA A 190 6.31 4.26 -15.18
CA ALA A 190 7.63 3.97 -14.59
C ALA A 190 7.51 3.64 -13.09
N ALA A 191 6.72 4.41 -12.33
CA ALA A 191 6.50 4.14 -10.91
C ALA A 191 5.80 2.79 -10.68
N VAL A 192 4.78 2.46 -11.48
CA VAL A 192 4.06 1.18 -11.38
C VAL A 192 4.98 0.00 -11.70
N THR A 193 5.76 0.10 -12.78
CA THR A 193 6.71 -0.96 -13.18
C THR A 193 7.82 -1.14 -12.15
N PHE A 194 8.30 -0.05 -11.56
CA PHE A 194 9.28 -0.10 -10.47
C PHE A 194 8.70 -0.76 -9.20
N MET A 195 7.48 -0.41 -8.79
CA MET A 195 6.76 -1.07 -7.69
C MET A 195 6.60 -2.57 -7.91
N LEU A 196 6.34 -2.98 -9.15
CA LEU A 196 6.23 -4.39 -9.54
C LEU A 196 7.59 -5.10 -9.38
N GLY A 197 8.69 -4.43 -9.77
CA GLY A 197 10.06 -4.88 -9.53
C GLY A 197 10.40 -5.06 -8.05
N LEU A 198 10.00 -4.11 -7.19
CA LEU A 198 10.14 -4.23 -5.74
C LEU A 198 9.34 -5.42 -5.17
N GLY A 199 8.16 -5.68 -5.74
CA GLY A 199 7.35 -6.85 -5.38
C GLY A 199 8.06 -8.17 -5.65
N PHE A 200 8.72 -8.31 -6.81
CA PHE A 200 9.54 -9.47 -7.12
C PHE A 200 10.72 -9.62 -6.16
N LEU A 201 11.36 -8.52 -5.79
CA LEU A 201 12.48 -8.52 -4.84
C LEU A 201 12.03 -8.95 -3.44
N ALA A 202 10.90 -8.41 -2.96
CA ALA A 202 10.30 -8.79 -1.69
C ALA A 202 9.91 -10.28 -1.66
N GLY A 203 9.35 -10.79 -2.76
CA GLY A 203 9.06 -12.21 -2.94
C GLY A 203 10.33 -13.07 -2.89
N GLY A 204 11.39 -12.63 -3.58
CA GLY A 204 12.69 -13.28 -3.54
C GLY A 204 13.27 -13.35 -2.13
N ILE A 205 13.33 -12.22 -1.43
CA ILE A 205 13.84 -12.14 -0.04
C ILE A 205 13.03 -13.06 0.87
N TYR A 206 11.71 -13.14 0.68
CA TYR A 206 10.88 -14.09 1.42
C TYR A 206 11.30 -15.55 1.17
N PHE A 207 11.52 -15.96 -0.08
CA PHE A 207 11.98 -17.32 -0.38
C PHE A 207 13.38 -17.60 0.16
N LEU A 208 14.27 -16.60 0.13
CA LEU A 208 15.60 -16.70 0.73
C LEU A 208 15.52 -16.85 2.26
N SER A 209 14.67 -16.06 2.92
CA SER A 209 14.48 -16.17 4.38
C SER A 209 13.97 -17.57 4.77
N ARG A 210 13.16 -18.19 3.90
CA ARG A 210 12.59 -19.52 4.11
C ARG A 210 13.57 -20.65 3.79
N SER A 211 14.58 -20.42 2.95
CA SER A 211 15.64 -21.41 2.70
C SER A 211 16.60 -21.54 3.88
N LEU A 212 16.76 -20.45 4.65
CA LEU A 212 17.59 -20.36 5.86
C LEU A 212 16.91 -20.93 7.11
N ASP A 213 15.60 -21.15 7.09
CA ASP A 213 14.89 -21.76 8.21
C ASP A 213 15.33 -23.23 8.41
N ARG A 214 15.59 -23.59 9.67
CA ARG A 214 16.03 -24.95 10.06
C ARG A 214 14.95 -26.00 9.81
N GLU A 215 13.68 -25.61 9.90
CA GLU A 215 12.52 -26.49 9.66
C GLU A 215 11.66 -25.97 8.51
N LEU A 216 11.70 -26.68 7.38
CA LEU A 216 10.84 -26.43 6.24
C LEU A 216 9.47 -27.07 6.49
N THR A 217 8.62 -26.45 7.30
CA THR A 217 7.23 -26.91 7.44
C THR A 217 6.39 -26.37 6.27
N PRO A 218 5.60 -27.21 5.58
CA PRO A 218 4.69 -26.74 4.54
C PRO A 218 3.60 -25.85 5.15
N LEU A 219 3.22 -24.79 4.43
CA LEU A 219 2.32 -23.75 4.96
C LEU A 219 0.93 -24.29 5.38
N GLN A 220 0.51 -25.41 4.78
CA GLN A 220 -0.75 -26.08 5.08
C GLN A 220 -0.78 -26.76 6.46
N SER A 221 0.38 -27.14 7.02
CA SER A 221 0.47 -27.84 8.30
C SER A 221 0.88 -26.94 9.46
N MET A 222 0.94 -25.63 9.26
CA MET A 222 1.36 -24.67 10.30
C MET A 222 0.21 -24.31 11.23
N ALA A 223 0.49 -24.30 12.54
CA ALA A 223 -0.42 -23.77 13.53
C ALA A 223 -0.65 -22.27 13.32
N LYS A 224 -1.87 -21.78 13.64
CA LYS A 224 -2.27 -20.37 13.52
C LYS A 224 -1.25 -19.34 14.09
N PRO A 225 -0.60 -19.57 15.26
CA PRO A 225 0.37 -18.60 15.79
C PRO A 225 1.66 -18.48 14.94
N ASP A 226 2.15 -19.58 14.37
CA ASP A 226 3.38 -19.58 13.56
C ASP A 226 3.16 -18.87 12.22
N ARG A 227 1.97 -19.03 11.65
CA ARG A 227 1.56 -18.31 10.43
C ARG A 227 1.60 -16.79 10.63
N LYS A 228 1.14 -16.28 11.77
CA LYS A 228 1.16 -14.84 12.10
C LYS A 228 2.59 -14.29 12.21
N ARG A 229 3.53 -15.08 12.75
CA ARG A 229 4.95 -14.69 12.85
C ARG A 229 5.61 -14.58 11.48
N ILE A 230 5.30 -15.50 10.56
CA ILE A 230 5.81 -15.47 9.18
C ILE A 230 5.25 -14.28 8.40
N THR A 231 3.93 -14.03 8.49
CA THR A 231 3.31 -12.88 7.83
C THR A 231 3.88 -11.54 8.34
N ARG A 232 4.23 -11.47 9.64
CA ARG A 232 4.87 -10.29 10.22
C ARG A 232 6.26 -10.04 9.63
N ARG A 233 7.08 -11.08 9.45
CA ARG A 233 8.40 -10.96 8.80
C ARG A 233 8.30 -10.52 7.34
N PHE A 234 7.31 -11.03 6.61
CA PHE A 234 7.02 -10.59 5.25
C PHE A 234 6.65 -9.11 5.18
N TRP A 235 5.75 -8.66 6.06
CA TRP A 235 5.36 -7.24 6.16
C TRP A 235 6.51 -6.34 6.60
N GLN A 236 7.37 -6.80 7.51
CA GLN A 236 8.58 -6.09 7.89
C GLN A 236 9.54 -5.92 6.72
N SER A 237 9.72 -6.96 5.90
CA SER A 237 10.57 -6.90 4.70
C SER A 237 10.02 -5.87 3.70
N TRP A 238 8.70 -5.84 3.51
CA TRP A 238 8.02 -4.83 2.69
C TRP A 238 8.20 -3.40 3.23
N LEU A 239 8.04 -3.20 4.54
CA LEU A 239 8.24 -1.89 5.18
C LEU A 239 9.68 -1.39 5.02
N ILE A 240 10.67 -2.26 5.19
CA ILE A 240 12.08 -1.91 5.01
C ILE A 240 12.34 -1.51 3.55
N LEU A 241 11.81 -2.27 2.58
CA LEU A 241 11.95 -1.98 1.16
C LEU A 241 11.31 -0.65 0.75
N ILE A 242 10.09 -0.38 1.22
CA ILE A 242 9.41 0.90 0.99
C ILE A 242 10.20 2.04 1.64
N GLY A 243 10.65 1.85 2.90
CA GLY A 243 11.43 2.86 3.61
C GLY A 243 12.75 3.21 2.91
N LEU A 244 13.49 2.19 2.46
CA LEU A 244 14.73 2.36 1.69
C LEU A 244 14.46 3.11 0.38
N PHE A 245 13.37 2.75 -0.32
CA PHE A 245 12.99 3.41 -1.56
C PHE A 245 12.62 4.88 -1.35
N CYS A 246 11.80 5.20 -0.34
CA CYS A 246 11.48 6.58 0.01
C CYS A 246 12.73 7.38 0.38
N LEU A 247 13.67 6.76 1.10
CA LEU A 247 14.93 7.40 1.49
C LEU A 247 15.82 7.67 0.27
N LEU A 248 15.93 6.73 -0.67
CA LEU A 248 16.64 6.93 -1.93
C LEU A 248 16.02 8.04 -2.79
N MET A 249 14.68 8.10 -2.85
CA MET A 249 13.98 9.20 -3.53
C MET A 249 14.28 10.56 -2.88
N LEU A 250 14.29 10.61 -1.54
CA LEU A 250 14.63 11.81 -0.79
C LEU A 250 16.07 12.27 -1.09
N ILE A 251 17.03 11.35 -1.07
CA ILE A 251 18.42 11.65 -1.40
C ILE A 251 18.55 12.16 -2.84
N SER A 252 17.84 11.54 -3.80
CA SER A 252 17.89 11.96 -5.20
C SER A 252 17.39 13.40 -5.38
N ASN A 253 16.36 13.80 -4.64
CA ASN A 253 15.82 15.17 -4.65
C ASN A 253 16.72 16.18 -3.93
N PHE A 254 17.56 15.74 -2.98
CA PHE A 254 18.55 16.61 -2.35
C PHE A 254 19.85 16.76 -3.15
N SER A 255 20.11 15.84 -4.08
CA SER A 255 21.31 15.84 -4.94
C SER A 255 21.11 16.56 -6.28
N ALA A 256 19.90 17.03 -6.57
CA ALA A 256 19.55 17.85 -7.74
C ALA A 256 19.41 19.32 -7.32
#